data_AF-A0A8T0PV78-F1
#
_entry.id   AF-A0A8T0PV78-F1
#
_cell.length_a   1.000
_cell.length_b   1.000
_cell.length_c   1.000
_cell.angle_alpha   90.00
_cell.angle_beta   90.00
_cell.angle_gamma   90.00
#
_symmetry.space_group_name_H-M   'P 1'
#
loop_
_entity.id
_entity.type
_entity.pdbx_description
1 polymer ?
#
loop_
_entity_poly.entity_id
_entity_poly.type
_entity_poly.pdbx_seq_one_letter_code
_entity_poly.pdbx_strand_id
1 'polypeptide(L)'
;MPLLKRTTFPLLEPPKNLDSNEKLFQIRFTKEIFRDYEEYLNRLNLYRQKVWTCEVSGKSNLTYEEALVCEKQAAVKAQQLPKELIAPVLRMIQQYRTLSFTDLIEKVYSSLQLDPFEGLELHAMKDGSEAAYKVLKVIGSGSTKLCEVGWLGQDNAVVNTSLVKADDLICKKAPASRNTLKFFIREFYQKVSWIVNADLAKKYGIDIEPPEDIMNGEGLYKGRKRFANGEGASKKLKKDEKLLELPVKYPIDDLSVKPAIDDPVLSKRPPLSRDFRVPTNSVGDLLMIWDFCSSFGRLLCLSPFSLSDLENAICYKESNLVLVVEIHAALFHLLIKDEGEYFTFLLNKKKILKR
;
A
#
# COMPACT_ATOMS: atom_id res chain seq x y z
N MET A 1 -0.09 11.89 -15.89
CA MET A 1 -1.19 12.31 -16.78
C MET A 1 -2.41 12.51 -15.90
N PRO A 2 -3.16 13.61 -16.06
CA PRO A 2 -4.25 13.93 -15.16
C PRO A 2 -5.29 12.81 -15.10
N LEU A 3 -5.73 12.49 -13.88
CA LEU A 3 -6.70 11.43 -13.62
C LEU A 3 -8.12 12.00 -13.65
N LEU A 4 -9.03 11.29 -14.29
CA LEU A 4 -10.46 11.56 -14.23
C LEU A 4 -11.09 10.58 -13.24
N LYS A 5 -11.72 11.05 -12.15
CA LYS A 5 -12.29 10.16 -11.11
C LYS A 5 -11.32 9.06 -10.63
N ARG A 6 -10.02 9.39 -10.51
CA ARG A 6 -8.92 8.47 -10.11
C ARG A 6 -8.54 7.39 -11.13
N THR A 7 -9.05 7.45 -12.36
CA THR A 7 -8.61 6.59 -13.46
C THR A 7 -7.84 7.38 -14.51
N THR A 8 -6.96 6.70 -15.24
CA THR A 8 -6.24 7.30 -16.37
C THR A 8 -7.22 7.62 -17.49
N PHE A 9 -7.09 8.80 -18.07
CA PHE A 9 -7.93 9.23 -19.18
C PHE A 9 -7.17 9.09 -20.50
N PRO A 10 -7.61 8.20 -21.42
CA PRO A 10 -6.95 8.01 -22.69
C PRO A 10 -7.19 9.21 -23.63
N LEU A 11 -6.11 9.71 -24.22
CA LEU A 11 -6.19 10.69 -25.30
C LEU A 11 -6.60 9.98 -26.60
N LEU A 12 -7.33 10.69 -27.45
CA LEU A 12 -7.72 10.17 -28.76
C LEU A 12 -6.51 10.08 -29.69
N GLU A 13 -6.45 8.99 -30.45
CA GLU A 13 -5.48 8.83 -31.52
C GLU A 13 -5.76 9.85 -32.64
N PRO A 14 -4.71 10.36 -33.31
CA PRO A 14 -4.89 11.26 -34.44
C PRO A 14 -5.70 10.56 -35.56
N PRO A 15 -6.64 11.26 -36.22
CA PRO A 15 -7.42 10.69 -37.31
C PRO A 15 -6.53 10.16 -38.45
N LYS A 16 -6.87 8.98 -38.98
CA LYS A 16 -6.18 8.40 -40.15
C LYS A 16 -6.69 9.08 -41.43
N ASN A 17 -5.79 9.36 -42.37
CA ASN A 17 -6.04 10.03 -43.66
C ASN A 17 -6.44 11.51 -43.51
N LEU A 18 -5.48 12.35 -43.11
CA LEU A 18 -5.63 13.80 -43.01
C LEU A 18 -5.22 14.44 -44.35
N ASP A 19 -6.14 15.16 -45.00
CA ASP A 19 -5.82 15.97 -46.18
C ASP A 19 -5.25 17.33 -45.77
N SER A 20 -4.21 17.81 -46.48
CA SER A 20 -3.48 19.04 -46.11
C SER A 20 -4.32 20.33 -46.16
N ASN A 21 -5.50 20.30 -46.77
CA ASN A 21 -6.45 21.43 -46.88
C ASN A 21 -7.73 21.24 -46.03
N GLU A 22 -7.83 20.17 -45.25
CA GLU A 22 -8.99 19.88 -44.40
C GLU A 22 -9.03 20.83 -43.18
N LYS A 23 -10.19 21.45 -42.91
CA LYS A 23 -10.36 22.29 -41.71
C LYS A 23 -10.63 21.40 -40.50
N LEU A 24 -9.76 21.49 -39.50
CA LEU A 24 -9.80 20.62 -38.32
C LEU A 24 -9.78 21.46 -37.04
N PHE A 25 -10.36 20.91 -35.97
CA PHE A 25 -10.36 21.52 -34.65
C PHE A 25 -9.33 20.85 -33.75
N GLN A 26 -8.42 21.63 -33.16
CA GLN A 26 -7.38 21.09 -32.29
C GLN A 26 -7.49 21.64 -30.87
N ILE A 27 -7.32 20.78 -29.87
CA ILE A 27 -7.21 21.19 -28.47
C ILE A 27 -5.76 21.59 -28.16
N ARG A 28 -5.55 22.82 -27.68
CA ARG A 28 -4.22 23.43 -27.54
C ARG A 28 -3.21 22.63 -26.72
N PHE A 29 -3.67 21.99 -25.63
CA PHE A 29 -2.83 21.36 -24.61
C PHE A 29 -2.75 19.83 -24.72
N THR A 30 -3.78 19.14 -25.24
CA THR A 30 -3.72 17.69 -25.52
C THR A 30 -3.28 17.38 -26.95
N LYS A 31 -3.33 18.36 -27.86
CA LYS A 31 -3.07 18.21 -29.30
C LYS A 31 -4.01 17.25 -30.02
N GLU A 32 -5.10 16.84 -29.37
CA GLU A 32 -6.16 16.04 -30.00
C GLU A 32 -6.83 16.83 -31.13
N ILE A 33 -7.14 16.12 -32.20
CA ILE A 33 -7.66 16.66 -33.45
C ILE A 33 -9.05 16.08 -33.69
N PHE A 34 -9.99 16.93 -34.05
CA PHE A 34 -11.40 16.59 -34.29
C PHE A 34 -11.82 17.11 -35.67
N ARG A 35 -12.63 16.31 -36.37
CA ARG A 35 -13.31 16.71 -37.61
C ARG A 35 -14.62 17.40 -37.32
N ASP A 36 -15.37 16.85 -36.37
CA ASP A 36 -16.64 17.39 -35.94
C ASP A 36 -16.49 18.46 -34.85
N TYR A 37 -17.31 19.51 -34.96
CA TYR A 37 -17.29 20.64 -34.04
C TYR A 37 -17.98 20.31 -32.70
N GLU A 38 -19.05 19.49 -32.72
CA GLU A 38 -19.77 19.14 -31.50
C GLU A 38 -18.93 18.22 -30.61
N GLU A 39 -18.26 17.23 -31.19
CA GLU A 39 -17.29 16.39 -30.49
C GLU A 39 -16.15 17.21 -29.87
N TYR A 40 -15.59 18.16 -30.61
CA TYR A 40 -14.58 19.09 -30.13
C TYR A 40 -15.07 19.89 -28.91
N LEU A 41 -16.28 20.47 -28.99
CA LEU A 41 -16.85 21.25 -27.89
C LEU A 41 -17.11 20.38 -26.65
N ASN A 42 -17.65 19.19 -26.83
CA ASN A 42 -17.89 18.25 -25.74
C ASN A 42 -16.59 17.86 -25.03
N ARG A 43 -15.53 17.57 -25.79
CA ARG A 43 -14.20 17.27 -25.24
C ARG A 43 -13.60 18.47 -24.52
N LEU A 44 -13.70 19.66 -25.10
CA LEU A 44 -13.20 20.90 -24.49
C LEU A 44 -13.93 21.23 -23.19
N ASN A 45 -15.25 21.04 -23.15
CA ASN A 45 -16.06 21.23 -21.95
C ASN A 45 -15.66 20.27 -20.83
N LEU A 46 -15.40 19.00 -21.16
CA LEU A 46 -14.89 18.03 -20.19
C LEU A 46 -13.55 18.47 -19.58
N TYR A 47 -12.61 19.00 -20.37
CA TYR A 47 -11.33 19.49 -19.86
C TYR A 47 -11.44 20.74 -18.99
N ARG A 48 -12.48 21.57 -19.22
CA ARG A 48 -12.78 22.77 -18.41
C ARG A 48 -13.49 22.46 -17.10
N GLN A 49 -14.07 21.27 -16.95
CA GLN A 49 -14.68 20.84 -15.69
C GLN A 49 -13.62 20.62 -14.62
N LYS A 50 -13.92 20.98 -13.38
CA LYS A 50 -13.04 20.78 -12.21
C LYS A 50 -13.16 19.37 -11.64
N VAL A 51 -13.02 18.36 -12.48
CA VAL A 51 -13.15 16.93 -12.13
C VAL A 51 -11.80 16.19 -12.17
N TRP A 52 -10.74 16.90 -12.55
CA TRP A 52 -9.42 16.32 -12.76
C TRP A 52 -8.61 16.32 -11.47
N THR A 53 -7.80 15.28 -11.35
CA THR A 53 -6.87 15.10 -10.25
C THR A 53 -5.46 14.97 -10.81
N CYS A 54 -4.53 15.76 -10.26
CA CYS A 54 -3.13 15.63 -10.61
C CYS A 54 -2.60 14.30 -10.08
N GLU A 55 -2.01 13.48 -10.93
CA GLU A 55 -1.51 12.15 -10.57
C GLU A 55 -0.37 12.23 -9.53
N VAL A 56 0.65 13.03 -9.86
CA VAL A 56 1.86 13.16 -9.05
C VAL A 56 1.63 13.92 -7.76
N SER A 57 0.70 14.89 -7.73
CA SER A 57 0.40 15.71 -6.53
C SER A 57 -0.83 15.26 -5.73
N GLY A 58 -1.74 14.49 -6.33
CA GLY A 58 -2.99 14.02 -5.73
C GLY A 58 -4.00 15.14 -5.44
N LYS A 59 -3.74 16.37 -5.90
CA LYS A 59 -4.69 17.47 -5.78
C LYS A 59 -5.85 17.24 -6.74
N SER A 60 -7.07 17.18 -6.19
CA SER A 60 -8.33 17.04 -6.94
C SER A 60 -8.98 18.40 -7.20
N ASN A 61 -10.09 18.40 -7.92
CA ASN A 61 -10.89 19.59 -8.28
C ASN A 61 -10.15 20.60 -9.15
N LEU A 62 -9.28 20.10 -10.03
CA LEU A 62 -8.55 20.91 -11.01
C LEU A 62 -9.21 20.76 -12.39
N THR A 63 -9.03 21.77 -13.23
CA THR A 63 -9.21 21.60 -14.68
C THR A 63 -8.06 20.77 -15.26
N TYR A 64 -8.21 20.24 -16.47
CA TYR A 64 -7.17 19.42 -17.08
C TYR A 64 -5.84 20.19 -17.25
N GLU A 65 -5.92 21.45 -17.65
CA GLU A 65 -4.75 22.31 -17.85
C GLU A 65 -4.05 22.65 -16.53
N GLU A 66 -4.81 22.97 -15.48
CA GLU A 66 -4.26 23.16 -14.14
C GLU A 66 -3.62 21.87 -13.61
N ALA A 67 -4.24 20.71 -13.85
CA ALA A 67 -3.68 19.43 -13.47
C ALA A 67 -2.36 19.15 -14.20
N LEU A 68 -2.26 19.44 -15.50
CA LEU A 68 -1.01 19.34 -16.26
C LEU A 68 0.10 20.24 -15.72
N VAL A 69 -0.22 21.50 -15.41
CA VAL A 69 0.76 22.43 -14.78
C VAL A 69 1.19 21.89 -13.43
N CYS A 70 0.26 21.38 -12.64
CA CYS A 70 0.54 20.79 -11.34
C CYS A 70 1.43 19.54 -11.45
N GLU A 71 1.23 18.70 -12.46
CA GLU A 71 2.09 17.53 -12.73
C GLU A 71 3.52 17.95 -13.06
N LYS A 72 3.69 18.93 -13.97
CA LYS A 72 5.02 19.45 -14.32
C LYS A 72 5.74 20.01 -13.10
N GLN A 73 5.05 20.81 -12.29
CA GLN A 73 5.62 21.37 -11.06
C GLN A 73 5.97 20.29 -10.04
N ALA A 74 5.14 19.25 -9.91
CA ALA A 74 5.40 18.14 -9.00
C ALA A 74 6.59 17.29 -9.45
N ALA A 75 6.73 17.04 -10.76
CA ALA A 75 7.87 16.32 -11.34
C ALA A 75 9.19 17.08 -11.13
N VAL A 76 9.20 18.40 -11.36
CA VAL A 76 10.38 19.24 -11.06
C VAL A 76 10.75 19.15 -9.58
N LYS A 77 9.76 19.19 -8.67
CA LYS A 77 10.00 19.05 -7.23
C LYS A 77 10.48 17.65 -6.83
N ALA A 78 10.02 16.59 -7.49
CA ALA A 78 10.50 15.24 -7.26
C ALA A 78 11.98 15.09 -7.68
N GLN A 79 12.38 15.74 -8.77
CA GLN A 79 13.77 15.78 -9.26
C GLN A 79 14.73 16.60 -8.39
N GLN A 80 14.21 17.47 -7.51
CA GLN A 80 15.04 18.20 -6.54
C GLN A 80 15.58 17.32 -5.41
N LEU A 81 15.18 16.04 -5.33
CA LEU A 81 15.74 15.10 -4.37
C LEU A 81 17.24 14.87 -4.68
N PRO A 82 18.14 15.05 -3.69
CA PRO A 82 19.57 14.75 -3.87
C PRO A 82 19.78 13.33 -4.39
N LYS A 83 20.71 13.16 -5.35
CA LYS A 83 20.96 11.86 -6.01
C LYS A 83 21.44 10.80 -5.03
N GLU A 84 22.12 11.24 -3.98
CA GLU A 84 22.65 10.46 -2.87
C GLU A 84 21.52 9.81 -2.05
N LEU A 85 20.36 10.47 -1.97
CA LEU A 85 19.20 9.98 -1.23
C LEU A 85 18.26 9.10 -2.03
N ILE A 86 18.36 9.13 -3.36
CA ILE A 86 17.50 8.33 -4.23
C ILE A 86 17.64 6.83 -3.89
N ALA A 87 18.87 6.32 -3.83
CA ALA A 87 19.09 4.89 -3.57
C ALA A 87 18.63 4.45 -2.16
N PRO A 88 18.97 5.16 -1.06
CA PRO A 88 18.45 4.85 0.27
C PRO A 88 16.93 4.91 0.36
N VAL A 89 16.30 5.96 -0.20
CA VAL A 89 14.84 6.11 -0.19
C VAL A 89 14.15 4.96 -0.93
N LEU A 90 14.70 4.53 -2.07
CA LEU A 90 14.16 3.39 -2.82
C LEU A 90 14.26 2.07 -2.04
N ARG A 91 15.37 1.82 -1.33
CA ARG A 91 15.50 0.65 -0.44
C ARG A 91 14.47 0.69 0.68
N MET A 92 14.27 1.84 1.31
CA MET A 92 13.26 2.01 2.37
C MET A 92 11.84 1.80 1.84
N ILE A 93 11.53 2.26 0.62
CA ILE A 93 10.25 1.99 -0.03
C ILE A 93 10.03 0.48 -0.22
N GLN A 94 11.07 -0.26 -0.63
CA GLN A 94 11.01 -1.72 -0.77
C GLN A 94 10.83 -2.42 0.57
N GLN A 95 11.55 -1.99 1.61
CA GLN A 95 11.48 -2.56 2.96
C GLN A 95 10.13 -2.31 3.64
N TYR A 96 9.55 -1.11 3.49
CA TYR A 96 8.33 -0.69 4.17
C TYR A 96 7.07 -0.78 3.29
N ARG A 97 7.08 -1.67 2.31
CA ARG A 97 6.03 -1.78 1.30
C ARG A 97 4.64 -2.10 1.85
N THR A 98 4.58 -2.76 3.01
CA THR A 98 3.33 -3.14 3.69
C THR A 98 2.63 -1.98 4.37
N LEU A 99 3.31 -0.82 4.52
CA LEU A 99 2.73 0.36 5.13
C LEU A 99 1.80 1.11 4.17
N SER A 100 0.84 1.85 4.74
CA SER A 100 0.03 2.78 3.97
C SER A 100 0.91 3.88 3.37
N PHE A 101 0.46 4.52 2.28
CA PHE A 101 1.24 5.57 1.62
C PHE A 101 1.60 6.73 2.56
N THR A 102 0.72 7.09 3.49
CA THR A 102 0.99 8.12 4.50
C THR A 102 2.03 7.67 5.50
N ASP A 103 1.88 6.47 6.06
CA ASP A 103 2.77 5.93 7.09
C ASP A 103 4.17 5.67 6.54
N LEU A 104 4.25 5.26 5.26
CA LEU A 104 5.51 5.12 4.55
C LEU A 104 6.26 6.45 4.44
N ILE A 105 5.58 7.53 4.06
CA ILE A 105 6.21 8.85 3.96
C ILE A 105 6.76 9.27 5.32
N GLU A 106 6.01 9.04 6.39
CA GLU A 106 6.45 9.36 7.74
C GLU A 106 7.64 8.50 8.19
N LYS A 107 7.62 7.20 7.86
CA LYS A 107 8.70 6.28 8.18
C LYS A 107 9.98 6.64 7.45
N VAL A 108 9.90 6.89 6.14
CA VAL A 108 11.02 7.34 5.30
C VAL A 108 11.53 8.70 5.77
N TYR A 109 10.65 9.63 6.10
CA TYR A 109 11.05 10.94 6.61
C TYR A 109 11.79 10.83 7.94
N SER A 110 11.33 9.96 8.84
CA SER A 110 11.96 9.75 10.15
C SER A 110 13.31 9.04 10.03
N SER A 111 13.45 8.05 9.16
CA SER A 111 14.74 7.40 8.91
C SER A 111 15.75 8.34 8.25
N LEU A 112 15.30 9.22 7.34
CA LEU A 112 16.14 10.26 6.75
C LEU A 112 16.64 11.31 7.76
N GLN A 113 15.98 11.47 8.91
CA GLN A 113 16.42 12.35 9.98
C GLN A 113 17.39 11.68 10.95
N LEU A 114 17.32 10.36 11.08
CA LEU A 114 18.07 9.58 12.06
C LEU A 114 19.37 9.00 11.47
N ASP A 115 19.37 8.59 10.21
CA ASP A 115 20.53 7.97 9.58
C ASP A 115 21.37 8.99 8.80
N PRO A 116 22.68 9.10 9.05
CA PRO A 116 23.60 9.85 8.21
C PRO A 116 23.85 9.07 6.90
N PHE A 117 23.76 9.74 5.74
CA PHE A 117 24.07 9.13 4.44
C PHE A 117 25.34 9.74 3.83
N GLU A 118 26.13 8.89 3.19
CA GLU A 118 27.37 9.27 2.51
C GLU A 118 27.12 10.28 1.39
N GLY A 119 27.99 11.28 1.29
CA GLY A 119 27.96 12.33 0.27
C GLY A 119 27.02 13.50 0.57
N LEU A 120 26.17 13.44 1.60
CA LEU A 120 25.26 14.52 1.95
C LEU A 120 25.96 15.67 2.68
N GLU A 121 25.66 16.88 2.21
CA GLU A 121 25.97 18.13 2.90
C GLU A 121 24.84 18.44 3.88
N LEU A 122 25.15 18.39 5.17
CA LEU A 122 24.20 18.58 6.27
C LEU A 122 24.72 19.69 7.18
N HIS A 123 23.81 20.32 7.92
CA HIS A 123 24.17 21.33 8.91
C HIS A 123 24.01 20.74 10.30
N ALA A 124 25.10 20.71 11.07
CA ALA A 124 25.09 20.31 12.47
C ALA A 124 25.45 21.50 13.36
N MET A 125 24.96 21.45 14.60
CA MET A 125 25.50 22.27 15.67
C MET A 125 26.76 21.58 16.19
N LYS A 126 27.91 22.20 16.03
CA LYS A 126 29.14 21.79 16.70
C LYS A 126 29.61 22.90 17.62
N ASP A 127 29.80 22.56 18.89
CA ASP A 127 30.34 23.47 19.91
C ASP A 127 29.60 24.84 19.97
N GLY A 128 28.28 24.82 19.76
CA GLY A 128 27.43 26.02 19.79
C GLY A 128 27.37 26.83 18.48
N SER A 129 28.11 26.44 17.43
CA SER A 129 28.09 27.09 16.11
C SER A 129 27.49 26.19 15.02
N GLU A 130 26.75 26.80 14.09
CA GLU A 130 26.22 26.10 12.91
C GLU A 130 27.34 25.87 11.90
N ALA A 131 27.71 24.61 11.67
CA ALA A 131 28.71 24.23 10.68
C ALA A 131 28.12 23.24 9.69
N ALA A 132 28.33 23.50 8.39
CA ALA A 132 28.03 22.55 7.35
C ALA A 132 29.09 21.42 7.38
N TYR A 133 28.66 20.17 7.26
CA TYR A 133 29.54 19.02 7.17
C TYR A 133 29.06 18.10 6.06
N LYS A 134 30.01 17.45 5.39
CA LYS A 134 29.78 16.43 4.39
C LYS A 134 30.13 15.07 4.99
N VAL A 135 29.19 14.13 4.98
CA VAL A 135 29.50 12.76 5.41
C VAL A 135 30.35 12.12 4.31
N LEU A 136 31.61 11.82 4.60
CA LEU A 136 32.53 11.24 3.63
C LEU A 136 32.41 9.72 3.59
N LYS A 137 32.25 9.09 4.76
CA LYS A 137 32.13 7.64 4.87
C LYS A 137 31.39 7.26 6.15
N VAL A 138 30.46 6.33 6.06
CA VAL A 138 29.83 5.71 7.23
C VAL A 138 30.56 4.39 7.50
N ILE A 139 31.28 4.34 8.63
CA ILE A 139 32.08 3.19 9.06
C ILE A 139 31.32 2.49 10.18
N GLY A 140 30.71 1.33 9.91
CA GLY A 140 30.07 0.55 10.97
C GLY A 140 29.48 -0.79 10.55
N SER A 141 29.98 -1.87 11.16
CA SER A 141 29.48 -3.25 11.08
C SER A 141 28.97 -3.74 12.46
N GLY A 142 28.19 -2.92 13.18
CA GLY A 142 27.70 -3.25 14.53
C GLY A 142 26.82 -2.16 15.19
N SER A 143 26.66 -2.22 16.53
CA SER A 143 25.74 -1.40 17.35
C SER A 143 26.11 0.08 17.51
N THR A 144 27.28 0.51 17.02
CA THR A 144 27.70 1.93 17.01
C THR A 144 28.23 2.28 15.62
N LYS A 145 27.48 3.07 14.86
CA LYS A 145 27.89 3.59 13.54
C LYS A 145 28.80 4.81 13.75
N LEU A 146 30.04 4.76 13.27
CA LEU A 146 30.96 5.89 13.29
C LEU A 146 30.95 6.55 11.91
N CYS A 147 30.84 7.87 11.87
CA CYS A 147 30.81 8.63 10.61
C CYS A 147 32.06 9.48 10.50
N GLU A 148 32.76 9.34 9.37
CA GLU A 148 33.79 10.28 8.98
C GLU A 148 33.11 11.50 8.34
N VAL A 149 33.18 12.65 9.01
CA VAL A 149 32.57 13.90 8.56
C VAL A 149 33.65 14.90 8.19
N GLY A 150 33.53 15.49 7.00
CA GLY A 150 34.32 16.63 6.55
C GLY A 150 33.58 17.94 6.81
N TRP A 151 34.08 18.78 7.70
CA TRP A 151 33.53 20.12 7.96
C TRP A 151 33.79 21.05 6.78
N LEU A 152 32.77 21.72 6.29
CA LEU A 152 32.85 22.64 5.17
C LEU A 152 33.15 24.06 5.67
N GLY A 153 34.11 24.72 5.02
CA GLY A 153 34.39 26.15 5.21
C GLY A 153 33.46 27.04 4.39
N GLN A 154 33.71 28.35 4.43
CA GLN A 154 32.94 29.35 3.67
C GLN A 154 32.96 29.14 2.13
N ASP A 155 33.95 28.37 1.62
CA ASP A 155 34.14 28.11 0.19
C ASP A 155 33.64 26.72 -0.26
N ASN A 156 32.81 26.02 0.54
CA ASN A 156 32.40 24.62 0.31
C ASN A 156 33.56 23.60 0.18
N ALA A 157 34.79 24.00 0.52
CA ALA A 157 35.93 23.10 0.65
C ALA A 157 35.91 22.42 2.03
N VAL A 158 36.29 21.14 2.08
CA VAL A 158 36.42 20.41 3.35
C VAL A 158 37.64 20.95 4.08
N VAL A 159 37.41 21.65 5.20
CA VAL A 159 38.44 22.30 6.01
C VAL A 159 39.07 21.33 7.00
N ASN A 160 38.28 20.42 7.58
CA ASN A 160 38.75 19.45 8.57
C ASN A 160 37.92 18.16 8.52
N THR A 161 38.57 17.02 8.73
CA THR A 161 37.91 15.71 8.86
C THR A 161 37.89 15.26 10.32
N SER A 162 36.75 14.78 10.81
CA SER A 162 36.64 14.21 12.16
C SER A 162 35.78 12.97 12.19
N LEU A 163 36.08 12.05 13.09
CA LEU A 163 35.29 10.86 13.34
C LEU A 163 34.27 11.14 14.44
N VAL A 164 32.98 11.11 14.12
CA VAL A 164 31.88 11.44 15.03
C VAL A 164 30.91 10.25 15.10
N LYS A 165 30.33 10.00 16.27
CA LYS A 165 29.28 8.97 16.40
C LYS A 165 28.02 9.42 15.66
N ALA A 166 27.35 8.51 14.96
CA ALA A 166 26.14 8.82 14.21
C ALA A 166 25.04 9.45 15.09
N ASP A 167 24.92 9.00 16.35
CA ASP A 167 23.90 9.47 17.30
C ASP A 167 24.11 10.93 17.75
N ASP A 168 25.34 11.44 17.66
CA ASP A 168 25.68 12.81 18.06
C ASP A 168 25.42 13.83 16.91
N LEU A 169 25.15 13.33 15.69
CA LEU A 169 24.88 14.16 14.51
C LEU A 169 23.40 14.50 14.40
N ILE A 170 22.95 15.51 15.15
CA ILE A 170 21.56 15.97 15.08
C ILE A 170 21.33 16.82 13.83
N CYS A 171 20.63 16.26 12.84
CA CYS A 171 20.19 16.98 11.65
C CYS A 171 18.98 17.88 11.96
N LYS A 172 19.19 19.20 12.09
CA LYS A 172 18.08 20.16 12.33
C LYS A 172 17.14 20.30 11.12
N LYS A 173 17.64 20.15 9.90
CA LYS A 173 16.85 20.21 8.66
C LYS A 173 16.92 18.85 7.98
N ALA A 174 15.76 18.26 7.73
CA ALA A 174 15.68 17.06 6.91
C ALA A 174 16.24 17.39 5.51
N PRO A 175 17.03 16.49 4.91
CA PRO A 175 17.68 16.76 3.63
C PRO A 175 16.69 16.84 2.46
N ALA A 176 15.44 16.44 2.67
CA ALA A 176 14.36 16.59 1.71
C ALA A 176 13.05 17.02 2.39
N SER A 177 12.25 17.82 1.68
CA SER A 177 10.92 18.19 2.16
C SER A 177 9.97 16.98 2.11
N ARG A 178 9.02 16.89 3.04
CA ARG A 178 7.97 15.85 3.02
C ARG A 178 7.19 15.83 1.70
N ASN A 179 6.98 17.01 1.10
CA ASN A 179 6.29 17.12 -0.18
C ASN A 179 7.14 16.59 -1.34
N THR A 180 8.46 16.84 -1.33
CA THR A 180 9.40 16.28 -2.30
C THR A 180 9.41 14.75 -2.23
N LEU A 181 9.51 14.18 -1.02
CA LEU A 181 9.42 12.74 -0.81
C LEU A 181 8.07 12.18 -1.23
N LYS A 182 6.97 12.86 -0.91
CA LYS A 182 5.62 12.46 -1.32
C LYS A 182 5.46 12.39 -2.83
N PHE A 183 5.98 13.38 -3.57
CA PHE A 183 5.94 13.38 -5.03
C PHE A 183 6.83 12.28 -5.61
N PHE A 184 8.05 12.16 -5.10
CA PHE A 184 8.99 11.11 -5.48
C PHE A 184 8.36 9.73 -5.26
N ILE A 185 8.03 9.37 -4.02
CA ILE A 185 7.42 8.07 -3.67
C ILE A 185 6.20 7.76 -4.54
N ARG A 186 5.30 8.73 -4.78
CA ARG A 186 4.11 8.48 -5.61
C ARG A 186 4.44 8.19 -7.07
N GLU A 187 5.44 8.86 -7.63
CA GLU A 187 5.94 8.58 -8.99
C GLU A 187 6.45 7.13 -9.13
N PHE A 188 6.96 6.53 -8.04
CA PHE A 188 7.38 5.12 -8.00
C PHE A 188 6.23 4.14 -7.71
N TYR A 189 5.33 4.48 -6.79
CA TYR A 189 4.21 3.61 -6.38
C TYR A 189 3.22 3.31 -7.51
N GLN A 190 3.05 4.26 -8.43
CA GLN A 190 2.00 4.17 -9.44
C GLN A 190 2.40 3.32 -10.65
N LYS A 191 3.69 3.04 -10.82
CA LYS A 191 4.18 2.31 -12.01
C LYS A 191 4.11 0.79 -11.90
N VAL A 192 4.12 0.17 -10.72
CA VAL A 192 3.96 -1.29 -10.65
C VAL A 192 3.43 -1.78 -9.29
N SER A 193 2.36 -2.56 -9.35
CA SER A 193 2.02 -3.54 -8.32
C SER A 193 3.19 -4.53 -8.23
N TRP A 194 3.88 -4.59 -7.10
CA TRP A 194 4.92 -5.59 -6.77
C TRP A 194 6.36 -5.43 -7.31
N ILE A 195 6.71 -4.52 -8.23
CA ILE A 195 8.11 -4.40 -8.70
C ILE A 195 8.57 -2.93 -8.78
N VAL A 196 9.61 -2.53 -8.04
CA VAL A 196 10.27 -1.24 -8.29
C VAL A 196 10.75 -1.25 -9.74
N ASN A 197 10.42 -0.20 -10.51
CA ASN A 197 10.76 -0.10 -11.93
C ASN A 197 12.16 -0.67 -12.22
N ALA A 198 12.22 -1.79 -12.95
CA ALA A 198 13.45 -2.57 -13.12
C ALA A 198 14.61 -1.74 -13.68
N ASP A 199 14.29 -0.71 -14.47
CA ASP A 199 15.26 0.21 -15.05
C ASP A 199 15.92 1.12 -14.01
N LEU A 200 15.19 1.50 -12.96
CA LEU A 200 15.70 2.34 -11.88
C LEU A 200 16.40 1.50 -10.81
N ALA A 201 15.91 0.29 -10.53
CA ALA A 201 16.60 -0.68 -9.67
C ALA A 201 17.97 -1.06 -10.24
N LYS A 202 18.07 -1.31 -11.56
CA LYS A 202 19.34 -1.54 -12.26
C LYS A 202 20.26 -0.32 -12.25
N LYS A 203 19.71 0.88 -12.45
CA LYS A 203 20.49 2.13 -12.47
C LYS A 203 21.13 2.47 -11.10
N TYR A 204 20.46 2.11 -10.01
CA TYR A 204 20.91 2.42 -8.65
C TYR A 204 21.43 1.19 -7.86
N GLY A 205 21.59 0.03 -8.52
CA GLY A 205 22.17 -1.17 -7.91
C GLY A 205 21.36 -1.70 -6.73
N ILE A 206 20.03 -1.79 -6.88
CA ILE A 206 19.13 -2.31 -5.85
C ILE A 206 18.79 -3.76 -6.19
N ASP A 207 19.10 -4.69 -5.28
CA ASP A 207 18.75 -6.11 -5.45
C ASP A 207 17.23 -6.29 -5.50
N ILE A 208 16.80 -7.02 -6.53
CA ILE A 208 15.39 -7.26 -6.89
C ILE A 208 14.83 -8.46 -6.10
N GLU A 209 15.65 -9.13 -5.30
CA GLU A 209 15.24 -10.29 -4.52
C GLU A 209 14.36 -9.86 -3.33
N PRO A 210 13.21 -10.53 -3.13
CA PRO A 210 12.36 -10.26 -1.98
C PRO A 210 13.13 -10.60 -0.69
N PRO A 211 13.08 -9.74 0.36
CA PRO A 211 13.67 -10.07 1.65
C PRO A 211 13.12 -11.39 2.19
N GLU A 212 14.01 -12.26 2.69
CA GLU A 212 13.70 -13.61 3.20
C GLU A 212 12.60 -13.63 4.28
N ASP A 213 12.42 -12.51 4.99
CA ASP A 213 11.40 -12.32 6.02
C ASP A 213 9.94 -12.39 5.51
N ILE A 214 9.72 -12.29 4.19
CA ILE A 214 8.37 -12.39 3.59
C ILE A 214 8.01 -13.85 3.26
N MET A 215 9.01 -14.73 3.10
CA MET A 215 8.76 -16.16 2.86
C MET A 215 8.32 -16.89 4.13
N ASN A 216 8.73 -16.38 5.30
CA ASN A 216 8.38 -16.93 6.59
C ASN A 216 7.27 -16.05 7.18
N GLY A 217 6.00 -16.48 7.06
CA GLY A 217 4.79 -15.72 7.39
C GLY A 217 4.60 -15.27 8.85
N GLU A 218 5.54 -14.49 9.39
CA GLU A 218 5.49 -13.86 10.71
C GLU A 218 5.35 -12.33 10.57
N GLY A 219 4.34 -11.90 9.82
CA GLY A 219 4.06 -10.47 9.59
C GLY A 219 2.59 -10.09 9.53
N LEU A 220 1.68 -11.02 9.85
CA LEU A 220 0.25 -10.71 9.96
C LEU A 220 -0.02 -10.02 11.31
N TYR A 221 -0.33 -8.73 11.22
CA TYR A 221 -0.89 -7.94 12.30
C TYR A 221 -2.03 -8.70 13.01
N LYS A 222 -1.82 -8.99 14.30
CA LYS A 222 -2.87 -9.41 15.23
C LYS A 222 -3.91 -8.30 15.32
N GLY A 223 -5.08 -8.53 14.74
CA GLY A 223 -6.26 -7.70 14.96
C GLY A 223 -6.56 -7.59 16.46
N ARG A 224 -6.75 -6.36 16.94
CA ARG A 224 -7.18 -6.07 18.31
C ARG A 224 -8.52 -6.76 18.59
N LYS A 225 -8.49 -7.87 19.33
CA LYS A 225 -9.63 -8.40 20.08
C LYS A 225 -10.02 -7.37 21.15
N ARG A 226 -11.18 -6.73 21.03
CA ARG A 226 -11.84 -6.10 22.18
C ARG A 226 -12.67 -7.16 22.87
N PHE A 227 -12.33 -7.44 24.12
CA PHE A 227 -13.10 -8.29 25.02
C PHE A 227 -14.45 -7.65 25.30
N ALA A 228 -15.51 -8.43 25.12
CA ALA A 228 -16.81 -8.17 25.70
C ALA A 228 -16.84 -8.82 27.09
N ASN A 229 -17.20 -8.04 28.11
CA ASN A 229 -17.84 -8.53 29.33
C ASN A 229 -18.78 -7.42 29.82
N GLY A 230 -20.06 -7.76 30.02
CA GLY A 230 -21.03 -6.97 30.80
C GLY A 230 -20.64 -6.96 32.28
N GLU A 231 -21.30 -6.29 33.22
CA GLU A 231 -22.59 -5.60 33.31
C GLU A 231 -22.43 -4.49 34.37
N GLY A 232 -23.35 -3.52 34.46
CA GLY A 232 -23.39 -2.67 35.66
C GLY A 232 -24.22 -1.38 35.57
N ALA A 233 -25.44 -1.46 36.09
CA ALA A 233 -26.17 -0.40 36.82
C ALA A 233 -26.74 0.84 36.08
N SER A 234 -28.07 0.82 35.97
CA SER A 234 -28.98 1.96 35.83
C SER A 234 -28.71 3.13 36.78
N LYS A 235 -28.90 4.38 36.31
CA LYS A 235 -29.81 5.39 36.92
C LYS A 235 -29.83 6.72 36.14
N LYS A 236 -31.05 7.10 35.72
CA LYS A 236 -31.66 8.44 35.56
C LYS A 236 -30.77 9.65 35.19
N LEU A 237 -31.14 10.34 34.11
CA LEU A 237 -31.77 11.67 34.16
C LEU A 237 -32.24 12.12 32.76
N LYS A 238 -33.51 12.55 32.69
CA LYS A 238 -34.07 13.33 31.58
C LYS A 238 -33.33 14.67 31.50
N LYS A 239 -32.92 15.09 30.30
CA LYS A 239 -33.04 16.49 29.89
C LYS A 239 -33.01 16.61 28.38
N ASP A 240 -34.02 17.29 27.85
CA ASP A 240 -34.17 17.66 26.46
C ASP A 240 -33.01 18.56 26.02
N GLU A 241 -32.23 18.11 25.03
CA GLU A 241 -31.33 18.98 24.28
C GLU A 241 -31.48 18.66 22.79
N LYS A 242 -32.16 19.57 22.07
CA LYS A 242 -32.07 19.70 20.61
C LYS A 242 -30.60 19.89 20.25
N LEU A 243 -29.93 18.82 19.85
CA LEU A 243 -28.60 18.89 19.26
C LEU A 243 -28.71 19.56 17.90
N LEU A 244 -28.26 20.80 17.84
CA LEU A 244 -27.89 21.49 16.60
C LEU A 244 -26.99 20.55 15.78
N GLU A 245 -27.43 20.17 14.58
CA GLU A 245 -26.61 19.37 13.67
C GLU A 245 -25.38 20.17 13.26
N LEU A 246 -24.24 19.82 13.85
CA LEU A 246 -22.95 20.35 13.42
C LEU A 246 -22.67 19.85 11.99
N PRO A 247 -22.19 20.72 11.09
CA PRO A 247 -21.88 20.31 9.72
C PRO A 247 -20.82 19.21 9.71
N VAL A 248 -21.12 18.09 9.04
CA VAL A 248 -20.26 16.90 8.94
C VAL A 248 -18.93 17.30 8.29
N LYS A 249 -17.83 17.11 9.02
CA LYS A 249 -16.47 17.42 8.55
C LYS A 249 -15.77 16.12 8.16
N TYR A 250 -15.43 16.01 6.88
CA TYR A 250 -14.71 14.85 6.35
C TYR A 250 -13.19 14.99 6.57
N PRO A 251 -12.46 13.87 6.74
CA PRO A 251 -12.92 12.48 6.73
C PRO A 251 -13.61 12.02 8.03
N ILE A 252 -14.62 11.16 7.94
CA ILE A 252 -15.34 10.57 9.08
C ILE A 252 -15.33 9.04 8.96
N ASP A 253 -15.36 8.34 10.09
CA ASP A 253 -15.43 6.87 10.13
C ASP A 253 -16.84 6.41 9.69
N ASP A 254 -16.91 5.29 8.96
CA ASP A 254 -18.14 4.82 8.28
C ASP A 254 -19.29 4.58 9.27
N LEU A 255 -18.96 4.12 10.48
CA LEU A 255 -19.94 3.88 11.55
C LEU A 255 -20.50 5.17 12.17
N SER A 256 -19.87 6.31 11.89
CA SER A 256 -20.27 7.63 12.39
C SER A 256 -21.00 8.47 11.35
N VAL A 257 -21.22 7.93 10.14
CA VAL A 257 -22.11 8.53 9.13
C VAL A 257 -23.55 8.30 9.57
N LYS A 258 -24.29 9.38 9.83
CA LYS A 258 -25.72 9.30 10.11
C LYS A 258 -26.47 9.18 8.78
N PRO A 259 -27.50 8.31 8.70
CA PRO A 259 -28.34 8.22 7.51
C PRO A 259 -29.07 9.56 7.28
N ALA A 260 -29.13 9.99 6.02
CA ALA A 260 -29.87 11.15 5.59
C ALA A 260 -31.38 10.87 5.56
N ILE A 261 -32.20 11.92 5.49
CA ILE A 261 -33.67 11.80 5.43
C ILE A 261 -34.13 11.05 4.16
N ASP A 262 -33.34 11.12 3.09
CA ASP A 262 -33.60 10.42 1.82
C ASP A 262 -32.99 9.01 1.77
N ASP A 263 -32.27 8.55 2.79
CA ASP A 263 -31.70 7.21 2.77
C ASP A 263 -32.80 6.15 2.96
N PRO A 264 -32.79 5.08 2.14
CA PRO A 264 -33.73 3.98 2.33
C PRO A 264 -33.54 3.39 3.72
N VAL A 265 -34.64 3.01 4.38
CA VAL A 265 -34.60 2.33 5.68
C VAL A 265 -33.82 1.03 5.50
N LEU A 266 -32.55 1.04 5.88
CA LEU A 266 -31.71 -0.16 5.87
C LEU A 266 -32.35 -1.15 6.83
N SER A 267 -32.85 -2.26 6.29
CA SER A 267 -33.41 -3.34 7.08
C SER A 267 -32.37 -3.79 8.11
N LYS A 268 -32.83 -4.15 9.31
CA LYS A 268 -31.95 -4.71 10.35
C LYS A 268 -31.17 -5.87 9.72
N ARG A 269 -29.85 -5.87 9.94
CA ARG A 269 -28.93 -6.93 9.49
C ARG A 269 -29.63 -8.29 9.68
N PRO A 270 -29.70 -9.13 8.63
CA PRO A 270 -30.28 -10.46 8.77
C PRO A 270 -29.65 -11.19 9.95
N PRO A 271 -30.45 -11.89 10.79
CA PRO A 271 -29.87 -12.71 11.84
C PRO A 271 -28.95 -13.76 11.22
N LEU A 272 -27.86 -14.07 11.91
CA LEU A 272 -26.99 -15.18 11.52
C LEU A 272 -27.82 -16.46 11.44
N SER A 273 -27.99 -17.01 10.24
CA SER A 273 -28.58 -18.33 10.07
C SER A 273 -27.61 -19.37 10.64
N ARG A 274 -28.14 -20.30 11.42
CA ARG A 274 -27.42 -21.46 11.96
C ARG A 274 -28.01 -22.76 11.41
N ASP A 275 -28.62 -22.69 10.23
CA ASP A 275 -29.43 -23.75 9.65
C ASP A 275 -28.55 -24.78 8.93
N PHE A 276 -27.63 -25.40 9.67
CA PHE A 276 -26.79 -26.50 9.18
C PHE A 276 -27.56 -27.81 9.25
N ARG A 277 -27.40 -28.67 8.23
CA ARG A 277 -27.97 -30.04 8.28
C ARG A 277 -27.19 -30.97 9.24
N VAL A 278 -25.98 -30.57 9.59
CA VAL A 278 -25.05 -31.31 10.47
C VAL A 278 -25.28 -30.93 11.94
N PRO A 279 -25.12 -31.86 12.91
CA PRO A 279 -25.22 -31.54 14.33
C PRO A 279 -24.33 -30.36 14.74
N THR A 280 -24.83 -29.47 15.60
CA THR A 280 -24.16 -28.22 16.01
C THR A 280 -22.72 -28.42 16.51
N ASN A 281 -22.44 -29.58 17.13
CA ASN A 281 -21.12 -29.91 17.66
C ASN A 281 -20.08 -30.19 16.57
N SER A 282 -20.52 -30.59 15.37
CA SER A 282 -19.67 -30.98 14.24
C SER A 282 -19.62 -29.91 13.14
N VAL A 283 -20.36 -28.81 13.29
CA VAL A 283 -20.34 -27.68 12.34
C VAL A 283 -18.95 -27.06 12.25
N GLY A 284 -18.24 -26.94 13.38
CA GLY A 284 -16.86 -26.43 13.39
C GLY A 284 -15.92 -27.30 12.56
N ASP A 285 -15.97 -28.62 12.76
CA ASP A 285 -15.14 -29.58 12.03
C ASP A 285 -15.48 -29.61 10.53
N LEU A 286 -16.77 -29.57 10.20
CA LEU A 286 -17.24 -29.46 8.82
C LEU A 286 -16.67 -28.22 8.13
N LEU A 287 -16.76 -27.05 8.78
CA LEU A 287 -16.25 -25.80 8.22
C LEU A 287 -14.73 -25.83 8.06
N MET A 288 -14.00 -26.43 9.01
CA MET A 288 -12.54 -26.61 8.88
C MET A 288 -12.19 -27.49 7.67
N ILE A 289 -12.90 -28.60 7.48
CA ILE A 289 -12.66 -29.51 6.34
C ILE A 289 -13.00 -28.82 5.02
N TRP A 290 -14.14 -28.12 4.96
CA TRP A 290 -14.59 -27.39 3.78
C TRP A 290 -13.62 -26.25 3.41
N ASP A 291 -13.18 -25.46 4.39
CA ASP A 291 -12.23 -24.36 4.20
C ASP A 291 -10.87 -24.87 3.68
N PHE A 292 -10.39 -25.99 4.24
CA PHE A 292 -9.18 -26.64 3.76
C PHE A 292 -9.32 -27.13 2.31
N CYS A 293 -10.40 -27.85 1.99
CA CYS A 293 -10.63 -28.36 0.63
C CYS A 293 -10.84 -27.21 -0.37
N SER A 294 -11.48 -26.13 0.04
CA SER A 294 -11.70 -24.95 -0.81
C SER A 294 -10.40 -24.18 -1.06
N SER A 295 -9.58 -24.02 -0.03
CA SER A 295 -8.29 -23.31 -0.12
C SER A 295 -7.25 -24.08 -0.93
N PHE A 296 -7.19 -25.40 -0.75
CA PHE A 296 -6.18 -26.27 -1.37
C PHE A 296 -6.72 -27.14 -2.51
N GLY A 297 -7.96 -26.91 -2.97
CA GLY A 297 -8.61 -27.74 -3.98
C GLY A 297 -7.81 -27.87 -5.28
N ARG A 298 -7.12 -26.81 -5.71
CA ARG A 298 -6.23 -26.85 -6.88
C ARG A 298 -5.02 -27.77 -6.70
N LEU A 299 -4.45 -27.82 -5.50
CA LEU A 299 -3.30 -28.70 -5.19
C LEU A 299 -3.73 -30.15 -5.02
N LEU A 300 -4.93 -30.36 -4.46
CA LEU A 300 -5.54 -31.67 -4.27
C LEU A 300 -6.21 -32.21 -5.54
N CYS A 301 -6.22 -31.44 -6.63
CA CYS A 301 -6.94 -31.74 -7.88
C CYS A 301 -8.43 -32.04 -7.66
N LEU A 302 -9.06 -31.39 -6.67
CA LEU A 302 -10.49 -31.51 -6.38
C LEU A 302 -11.30 -30.55 -7.25
N SER A 303 -12.44 -31.02 -7.75
CA SER A 303 -13.44 -30.14 -8.36
C SER A 303 -14.01 -29.16 -7.33
N PRO A 304 -14.35 -27.91 -7.69
CA PRO A 304 -14.94 -26.96 -6.76
C PRO A 304 -16.36 -27.39 -6.36
N PHE A 305 -16.65 -27.41 -5.07
CA PHE A 305 -17.96 -27.77 -4.52
C PHE A 305 -18.41 -26.78 -3.43
N SER A 306 -19.73 -26.64 -3.26
CA SER A 306 -20.29 -25.73 -2.25
C SER A 306 -20.34 -26.38 -0.87
N LEU A 307 -20.47 -25.55 0.18
CA LEU A 307 -20.67 -26.05 1.54
C LEU A 307 -21.93 -26.91 1.65
N SER A 308 -23.00 -26.52 0.94
CA SER A 308 -24.23 -27.30 0.87
C SER A 308 -24.03 -28.67 0.22
N ASP A 309 -23.15 -28.79 -0.78
CA ASP A 309 -22.84 -30.08 -1.41
C ASP A 309 -22.12 -31.02 -0.43
N LEU A 310 -21.18 -30.47 0.37
CA LEU A 310 -20.48 -31.23 1.40
C LEU A 310 -21.43 -31.66 2.53
N GLU A 311 -22.31 -30.76 2.98
CA GLU A 311 -23.34 -31.08 3.97
C GLU A 311 -24.26 -32.20 3.48
N ASN A 312 -24.71 -32.11 2.22
CA ASN A 312 -25.56 -33.14 1.63
C ASN A 312 -24.82 -34.47 1.52
N ALA A 313 -23.56 -34.46 1.08
CA ALA A 313 -22.74 -35.67 0.95
C ALA A 313 -22.49 -36.39 2.29
N ILE A 314 -22.46 -35.66 3.41
CA ILE A 314 -22.27 -36.24 4.75
C ILE A 314 -23.59 -36.69 5.36
N CYS A 315 -24.67 -35.94 5.17
CA CYS A 315 -25.95 -36.20 5.86
C CYS A 315 -26.82 -37.26 5.18
N TYR A 316 -26.77 -37.40 3.85
CA TYR A 316 -27.66 -38.31 3.12
C TYR A 316 -26.99 -39.65 2.84
N LYS A 317 -27.48 -40.71 3.50
CA LYS A 317 -26.99 -42.10 3.35
C LYS A 317 -27.09 -42.66 1.93
N GLU A 318 -27.90 -42.05 1.07
CA GLU A 318 -28.14 -42.48 -0.32
C GLU A 318 -27.59 -41.50 -1.37
N SER A 319 -26.97 -40.39 -0.96
CA SER A 319 -26.40 -39.43 -1.91
C SER A 319 -24.95 -39.76 -2.26
N ASN A 320 -24.60 -39.51 -3.51
CA ASN A 320 -23.28 -39.67 -4.12
C ASN A 320 -22.11 -39.45 -3.13
N LEU A 321 -21.62 -40.56 -2.56
CA LEU A 321 -20.36 -40.64 -1.81
C LEU A 321 -19.15 -40.21 -2.65
N VAL A 322 -19.34 -39.95 -3.94
CA VAL A 322 -18.33 -39.51 -4.91
C VAL A 322 -17.51 -38.35 -4.36
N LEU A 323 -18.15 -37.32 -3.80
CA LEU A 323 -17.42 -36.16 -3.27
C LEU A 323 -16.52 -36.53 -2.09
N VAL A 324 -17.05 -37.29 -1.13
CA VAL A 324 -16.30 -37.73 0.05
C VAL A 324 -15.16 -38.68 -0.35
N VAL A 325 -15.43 -39.61 -1.27
CA VAL A 325 -14.45 -40.56 -1.81
C VAL A 325 -13.34 -39.83 -2.56
N GLU A 326 -13.68 -38.81 -3.36
CA GLU A 326 -12.72 -37.99 -4.10
C GLU A 326 -11.81 -37.21 -3.15
N ILE A 327 -12.38 -36.57 -2.11
CA ILE A 327 -11.62 -35.90 -1.05
C ILE A 327 -10.67 -36.88 -0.35
N HIS A 328 -11.17 -38.06 0.05
CA HIS A 328 -10.32 -39.08 0.68
C HIS A 328 -9.21 -39.56 -0.26
N ALA A 329 -9.52 -39.86 -1.51
CA ALA A 329 -8.54 -40.32 -2.50
C ALA A 329 -7.45 -39.26 -2.76
N ALA A 330 -7.83 -37.99 -2.86
CA ALA A 330 -6.89 -36.88 -3.03
C ALA A 330 -5.94 -36.74 -1.83
N LEU A 331 -6.47 -36.83 -0.60
CA LEU A 331 -5.68 -36.81 0.62
C LEU A 331 -4.74 -38.02 0.72
N PHE A 332 -5.22 -39.22 0.36
CA PHE A 332 -4.38 -40.41 0.35
C PHE A 332 -3.28 -40.32 -0.69
N HIS A 333 -3.57 -39.84 -1.91
CA HIS A 333 -2.54 -39.61 -2.92
C HIS A 333 -1.49 -38.60 -2.47
N LEU A 334 -1.89 -37.54 -1.76
CA LEU A 334 -0.95 -36.59 -1.17
C LEU A 334 -0.04 -37.28 -0.14
N LEU A 335 -0.61 -38.07 0.77
CA LEU A 335 0.15 -38.79 1.80
C LEU A 335 1.09 -39.84 1.21
N ILE A 336 0.68 -40.53 0.13
CA ILE A 336 1.53 -41.51 -0.56
C ILE A 336 2.70 -40.81 -1.27
N LYS A 337 2.44 -39.66 -1.93
CA LYS A 337 3.48 -38.89 -2.64
C LYS A 337 4.52 -38.26 -1.71
N ASP A 338 4.16 -38.00 -0.47
CA ASP A 338 5.05 -37.39 0.53
C ASP A 338 6.09 -38.37 1.10
N GLU A 339 5.98 -39.68 0.80
CA GLU A 339 6.84 -40.76 1.33
C GLU A 339 7.08 -40.72 2.86
N GLY A 340 6.23 -40.01 3.61
CA GLY A 340 6.34 -39.82 5.06
C GLY A 340 7.31 -38.73 5.52
N GLU A 341 7.89 -37.93 4.61
CA GLU A 341 8.80 -36.83 4.98
C GLU A 341 8.12 -35.79 5.88
N TYR A 342 6.87 -35.39 5.60
CA TYR A 342 6.12 -34.48 6.45
C TYR A 342 5.81 -35.08 7.83
N PHE A 343 5.54 -36.39 7.90
CA PHE A 343 5.29 -37.07 9.17
C PHE A 343 6.54 -37.14 10.05
N THR A 344 7.72 -37.41 9.45
CA THR A 344 9.00 -37.37 10.17
C THR A 344 9.34 -35.95 10.64
N PHE A 345 9.06 -34.92 9.84
CA PHE A 345 9.20 -33.52 10.22
C PHE A 345 8.34 -33.14 11.44
N LEU A 346 7.05 -33.53 11.46
CA LEU A 346 6.16 -33.26 12.60
C LEU A 346 6.59 -33.98 13.89
N LEU A 347 7.08 -35.22 13.79
CA LEU A 347 7.62 -35.95 14.94
C LEU A 347 8.87 -35.27 15.51
N ASN A 348 9.75 -34.77 14.65
CA ASN A 348 10.92 -34.02 15.07
C ASN A 348 10.54 -32.68 15.72
N LYS A 349 9.56 -31.97 15.17
CA LYS A 349 9.04 -30.72 15.75
C LYS A 349 8.41 -30.92 17.13
N LYS A 350 7.65 -32.02 17.34
CA LYS A 350 7.09 -32.38 18.66
C LYS A 350 8.16 -32.78 19.68
N LYS A 351 9.30 -33.36 19.25
CA LYS A 351 10.44 -33.64 20.13
C LYS A 351 11.16 -32.38 20.58
N ILE A 352 11.25 -31.36 19.71
CA ILE A 352 11.87 -30.07 20.02
C ILE A 352 11.03 -29.28 21.04
N LEU A 353 9.70 -29.35 20.96
CA LEU A 353 8.78 -28.67 21.89
C LEU A 353 8.66 -29.33 23.28
N LYS A 354 9.26 -30.51 23.50
CA LYS A 354 9.25 -31.23 24.79
C LYS A 354 10.61 -31.22 25.50
N ARG A 355 11.62 -30.55 24.95
CA ARG A 355 12.84 -30.15 25.66
C ARG A 355 12.71 -28.68 26.04
#